data_AF-A0A800FZI0-F1
#
_entry.id   AF-A0A800FZI0-F1
#
_cell.length_a   1.000
_cell.length_b   1.000
_cell.length_c   1.000
_cell.angle_alpha   90.00
_cell.angle_beta   90.00
_cell.angle_gamma   90.00
#
_symmetry.space_group_name_H-M   'P 1'
#
loop_
_entity.id
_entity.type
_entity.pdbx_description
1 polymer ?
#
loop_
_entity_poly.entity_id
_entity_poly.type
_entity_poly.pdbx_seq_one_letter_code
_entity_poly.pdbx_strand_id
1 'polypeptide(L)'
;MIDTLQWDHVSIAARAVGPVSELWKNLFGFREIITFTGSSGLNGLTLEAPGSSKIALEIIEPADADSYLHSFLDGPHGPGLHHIAFQVPSIKESTDFLRSEGITPWGETIDEEGTKYAYIHPREGGQGVLFQLYESTSPWNQAPGFLDTEISHLGITALNHVCHVTESLEHTASWYKKFFGLSTIYQSPLGTNSNDTDQKVQFSSHVLNWPTKQSRIEILEPHGDDSFLYDFLDKRGPGLHHLTFQVSDFGQALAACENYGVSVFGGREGITDGALWRETFIHPRDAFGVLVQFFWEEKSGIWV
;
A
#
# COMPACT_ATOMS: atom_id res chain seq x y z
N MET A 1 21.34 6.10 -2.31
CA MET A 1 19.92 5.80 -2.03
C MET A 1 19.14 7.10 -2.08
N ILE A 2 17.85 7.01 -2.37
CA ILE A 2 16.88 8.09 -2.22
C ILE A 2 16.67 8.29 -0.72
N ASP A 3 16.87 9.52 -0.25
CA ASP A 3 16.56 9.89 1.12
C ASP A 3 15.08 10.26 1.21
N THR A 4 14.32 9.52 2.03
CA THR A 4 12.87 9.72 2.20
C THR A 4 12.60 10.36 3.55
N LEU A 5 12.06 11.57 3.55
CA LEU A 5 11.66 12.27 4.78
C LEU A 5 10.39 11.63 5.36
N GLN A 6 9.44 11.29 4.49
CA GLN A 6 8.14 10.77 4.86
C GLN A 6 7.58 9.89 3.73
N TRP A 7 6.92 8.79 4.11
CA TRP A 7 5.94 8.12 3.27
C TRP A 7 4.63 8.90 3.40
N ASP A 8 4.30 9.66 2.35
CA ASP A 8 3.18 10.60 2.38
C ASP A 8 1.85 9.86 2.26
N HIS A 9 1.67 9.11 1.17
CA HIS A 9 0.44 8.36 0.93
C HIS A 9 0.64 7.08 0.10
N VAL A 10 -0.41 6.26 0.11
CA VAL A 10 -0.69 5.25 -0.91
C VAL A 10 -1.92 5.72 -1.69
N SER A 11 -1.91 5.60 -3.01
CA SER A 11 -3.00 6.09 -3.87
C SER A 11 -3.85 4.94 -4.40
N ILE A 12 -5.16 5.16 -4.46
CA ILE A 12 -6.17 4.30 -5.10
C ILE A 12 -6.72 5.02 -6.32
N ALA A 13 -6.62 4.38 -7.48
CA ALA A 13 -7.35 4.80 -8.67
C ALA A 13 -8.76 4.20 -8.65
N ALA A 14 -9.75 5.08 -8.76
CA ALA A 14 -11.17 4.72 -8.75
C ALA A 14 -11.88 5.29 -9.98
N ARG A 15 -13.00 4.65 -10.36
CA ARG A 15 -13.93 5.23 -11.35
C ARG A 15 -14.75 6.38 -10.79
N ALA A 16 -14.95 6.39 -9.48
CA ALA A 16 -15.65 7.43 -8.75
C ALA A 16 -15.10 7.52 -7.33
N VAL A 17 -14.67 8.70 -6.88
CA VAL A 17 -14.10 8.95 -5.55
C VAL A 17 -15.15 8.76 -4.46
N GLY A 18 -16.39 9.19 -4.70
CA GLY A 18 -17.47 9.23 -3.70
C GLY A 18 -17.67 7.89 -2.97
N PRO A 19 -18.12 6.83 -3.66
CA PRO A 19 -18.38 5.53 -3.01
C PRO A 19 -17.15 4.92 -2.32
N VAL A 20 -15.96 5.12 -2.89
CA VAL A 20 -14.71 4.63 -2.31
C VAL A 20 -14.43 5.36 -1.00
N SER A 21 -14.48 6.69 -1.02
CA SER A 21 -14.24 7.52 0.17
C SER A 21 -15.26 7.28 1.29
N GLU A 22 -16.52 6.98 0.96
CA GLU A 22 -17.55 6.65 1.94
C GLU A 22 -17.23 5.34 2.68
N LEU A 23 -16.77 4.32 1.96
CA LEU A 23 -16.31 3.07 2.58
C LEU A 23 -15.11 3.33 3.49
N TRP A 24 -14.07 4.02 3.00
CA TRP A 24 -12.86 4.29 3.78
C TRP A 24 -13.13 5.14 5.02
N LYS A 25 -14.05 6.10 4.95
CA LYS A 25 -14.46 6.90 6.11
C LYS A 25 -15.30 6.09 7.11
N ASN A 26 -16.31 5.35 6.62
CA ASN A 26 -17.35 4.79 7.48
C ASN A 26 -17.09 3.36 7.98
N LEU A 27 -16.25 2.59 7.29
CA LEU A 27 -15.82 1.26 7.76
C LEU A 27 -14.40 1.32 8.34
N PHE A 28 -13.47 1.93 7.60
CA PHE A 28 -12.06 1.95 7.98
C PHE A 28 -11.70 3.12 8.92
N GLY A 29 -12.61 4.07 9.13
CA GLY A 29 -12.44 5.17 10.10
C GLY A 29 -11.54 6.31 9.65
N PHE A 30 -11.20 6.37 8.36
CA PHE A 30 -10.35 7.42 7.81
C PHE A 30 -11.03 8.80 7.88
N ARG A 31 -10.23 9.88 7.93
CA ARG A 31 -10.74 11.26 8.01
C ARG A 31 -10.31 12.07 6.81
N GLU A 32 -11.24 12.84 6.26
CA GLU A 32 -10.95 13.70 5.11
C GLU A 32 -10.03 14.85 5.50
N ILE A 33 -8.94 15.03 4.76
CA ILE A 33 -7.99 16.12 4.93
C ILE A 33 -8.27 17.21 3.89
N ILE A 34 -8.23 16.84 2.62
CA ILE A 34 -8.32 17.77 1.49
C ILE A 34 -8.97 17.08 0.30
N THR A 35 -9.70 17.86 -0.49
CA THR A 35 -10.24 17.49 -1.80
C THR A 35 -9.59 18.37 -2.87
N PHE A 36 -9.35 17.82 -4.05
CA PHE A 36 -8.83 18.56 -5.19
C PHE A 36 -9.58 18.20 -6.47
N THR A 37 -9.57 19.13 -7.42
CA THR A 37 -10.27 18.99 -8.71
C THR A 37 -9.44 19.56 -9.83
N GLY A 38 -9.37 18.85 -10.96
CA GLY A 38 -8.64 19.27 -12.17
C GLY A 38 -7.12 19.28 -12.04
N SER A 39 -6.54 18.76 -10.95
CA SER A 39 -5.09 18.73 -10.77
C SER A 39 -4.47 17.67 -11.66
N SER A 40 -3.70 18.07 -12.66
CA SER A 40 -3.09 17.15 -13.66
C SER A 40 -4.09 16.20 -14.33
N GLY A 41 -5.31 16.67 -14.58
CA GLY A 41 -6.39 15.86 -15.16
C GLY A 41 -7.02 14.85 -14.20
N LEU A 42 -6.86 15.05 -12.89
CA LEU A 42 -7.42 14.22 -11.83
C LEU A 42 -8.31 15.04 -10.88
N ASN A 43 -9.39 14.42 -10.42
CA ASN A 43 -10.08 14.81 -9.21
C ASN A 43 -9.73 13.82 -8.11
N GLY A 44 -9.80 14.24 -6.86
CA GLY A 44 -9.47 13.33 -5.77
C GLY A 44 -9.62 13.94 -4.40
N LEU A 45 -9.24 13.14 -3.42
CA LEU A 45 -9.14 13.56 -2.04
C LEU A 45 -8.09 12.75 -1.31
N THR A 46 -7.57 13.32 -0.22
CA THR A 46 -6.62 12.68 0.68
C THR A 46 -7.29 12.46 2.02
N LEU A 47 -7.13 11.25 2.54
CA LEU A 47 -7.64 10.82 3.83
C LEU A 47 -6.50 10.53 4.81
N GLU A 48 -6.61 11.01 6.04
CA GLU A 48 -5.75 10.61 7.16
C GLU A 48 -6.15 9.21 7.61
N ALA A 49 -5.18 8.28 7.67
CA ALA A 49 -5.37 6.96 8.24
C ALA A 49 -5.39 7.02 9.78
N PRO A 50 -6.28 6.26 10.44
CA PRO A 50 -6.19 6.07 11.88
C PRO A 50 -4.86 5.44 12.29
N GLY A 51 -4.45 5.74 13.51
CA GLY A 51 -3.30 5.14 14.14
C GLY A 51 -1.98 5.86 13.89
N SER A 52 -0.91 5.08 14.01
CA SER A 52 0.45 5.59 14.22
C SER A 52 1.31 5.70 12.95
N SER A 53 0.88 5.12 11.83
CA SER A 53 1.68 5.08 10.59
C SER A 53 1.79 6.44 9.92
N LYS A 54 0.79 7.32 10.09
CA LYS A 54 0.75 8.67 9.47
C LYS A 54 0.98 8.63 7.96
N ILE A 55 0.52 7.57 7.30
CA ILE A 55 0.49 7.44 5.84
C ILE A 55 -0.94 7.69 5.43
N ALA A 56 -1.16 8.68 4.57
CA ALA A 56 -2.47 9.01 4.07
C ALA A 56 -2.91 8.02 2.98
N LEU A 57 -4.20 8.04 2.69
CA LEU A 57 -4.77 7.37 1.53
C LEU A 57 -5.25 8.44 0.55
N GLU A 58 -4.69 8.44 -0.65
CA GLU A 58 -5.19 9.26 -1.75
C GLU A 58 -6.20 8.43 -2.56
N ILE A 59 -7.32 9.03 -2.92
CA ILE A 59 -8.28 8.43 -3.85
C ILE A 59 -8.42 9.38 -5.03
N ILE A 60 -8.12 8.89 -6.23
CA ILE A 60 -8.17 9.66 -7.47
C ILE A 60 -9.16 9.07 -8.47
N GLU A 61 -9.78 9.95 -9.24
CA GLU A 61 -10.62 9.64 -10.39
C GLU A 61 -10.25 10.51 -11.60
N PRO A 62 -10.62 10.09 -12.83
CA PRO A 62 -10.45 10.91 -14.01
C PRO A 62 -11.22 12.23 -13.89
N ALA A 63 -10.55 13.39 -14.09
CA ALA A 63 -11.25 14.67 -14.05
C ALA A 63 -12.16 14.89 -15.28
N ASP A 64 -11.76 14.32 -16.42
CA ASP A 64 -12.41 14.44 -17.71
C ASP A 64 -12.10 13.24 -18.61
N ALA A 65 -12.54 13.30 -19.87
CA ALA A 65 -12.36 12.23 -20.85
C ALA A 65 -10.90 12.06 -21.33
N ASP A 66 -10.05 13.07 -21.17
CA ASP A 66 -8.66 13.07 -21.64
C ASP A 66 -7.66 12.63 -20.54
N SER A 67 -8.15 12.40 -19.32
CA SER A 67 -7.34 11.94 -18.20
C SER A 67 -6.60 10.64 -18.50
N TYR A 68 -5.31 10.60 -18.18
CA TYR A 68 -4.47 9.41 -18.35
C TYR A 68 -4.95 8.23 -17.50
N LEU A 69 -5.70 8.51 -16.42
CA LEU A 69 -6.14 7.50 -15.45
C LEU A 69 -7.10 6.47 -16.08
N HIS A 70 -7.81 6.82 -17.15
CA HIS A 70 -8.66 5.88 -17.90
C HIS A 70 -7.87 4.65 -18.37
N SER A 71 -6.64 4.84 -18.85
CA SER A 71 -5.80 3.74 -19.31
C SER A 71 -5.43 2.76 -18.19
N PHE A 72 -5.30 3.25 -16.95
CA PHE A 72 -5.08 2.41 -15.79
C PHE A 72 -6.36 1.65 -15.40
N LEU A 73 -7.48 2.37 -15.29
CA LEU A 73 -8.77 1.83 -14.87
C LEU A 73 -9.37 0.79 -15.83
N ASP A 74 -9.09 0.94 -17.12
CA ASP A 74 -9.52 0.02 -18.18
C ASP A 74 -8.45 -1.03 -18.50
N GLY A 75 -7.26 -0.88 -17.92
CA GLY A 75 -6.15 -1.81 -18.04
C GLY A 75 -6.30 -3.06 -17.16
N PRO A 76 -5.30 -3.95 -17.18
CA PRO A 76 -5.33 -5.22 -16.45
C PRO A 76 -5.42 -5.06 -14.92
N HIS A 77 -4.94 -3.94 -14.37
CA HIS A 77 -5.02 -3.65 -12.94
C HIS A 77 -6.44 -3.27 -12.52
N GLY A 78 -7.22 -2.63 -13.40
CA GLY A 78 -8.52 -2.07 -13.05
C GLY A 78 -8.44 -1.04 -11.92
N PRO A 79 -9.58 -0.66 -11.31
CA PRO A 79 -9.59 0.13 -10.08
C PRO A 79 -8.81 -0.58 -8.97
N GLY A 80 -8.08 0.19 -8.15
CA GLY A 80 -7.25 -0.36 -7.07
C GLY A 80 -6.01 0.48 -6.78
N LEU A 81 -5.02 -0.13 -6.11
CA LEU A 81 -3.76 0.53 -5.74
C LEU A 81 -3.00 1.03 -6.97
N HIS A 82 -2.59 2.30 -6.96
CA HIS A 82 -2.02 2.99 -8.11
C HIS A 82 -0.54 3.34 -7.91
N HIS A 83 -0.20 4.05 -6.84
CA HIS A 83 1.18 4.43 -6.55
C HIS A 83 1.45 4.60 -5.05
N ILE A 84 2.74 4.74 -4.73
CA ILE A 84 3.23 5.08 -3.41
C ILE A 84 4.01 6.40 -3.52
N ALA A 85 3.75 7.36 -2.63
CA ALA A 85 4.37 8.67 -2.66
C ALA A 85 5.28 8.94 -1.45
N PHE A 86 6.43 9.55 -1.73
CA PHE A 86 7.42 9.94 -0.72
C PHE A 86 7.79 11.41 -0.84
N GLN A 87 7.87 12.08 0.31
CA GLN A 87 8.57 13.35 0.42
C GLN A 87 10.08 13.10 0.43
N VAL A 88 10.82 13.81 -0.40
CA VAL A 88 12.28 13.78 -0.46
C VAL A 88 12.84 15.19 -0.17
N PRO A 89 14.06 15.30 0.39
CA PRO A 89 14.67 16.61 0.65
C PRO A 89 15.08 17.32 -0.65
N SER A 90 15.38 16.55 -1.71
CA SER A 90 15.70 17.09 -3.03
C SER A 90 15.30 16.14 -4.16
N ILE A 91 14.44 16.61 -5.06
CA ILE A 91 14.13 15.90 -6.31
C ILE A 91 15.36 15.85 -7.21
N LYS A 92 16.19 16.91 -7.23
CA LYS A 92 17.41 16.92 -8.02
C LYS A 92 18.37 15.81 -7.58
N GLU A 93 18.65 15.69 -6.28
CA GLU A 93 19.56 14.64 -5.79
C GLU A 93 18.97 13.25 -6.01
N SER A 94 17.66 13.08 -5.77
CA SER A 94 16.97 11.80 -5.98
C SER A 94 17.03 11.35 -7.44
N THR A 95 16.78 12.26 -8.38
CA THR A 95 16.80 11.98 -9.82
C THR A 95 18.22 11.78 -10.36
N ASP A 96 19.20 12.55 -9.88
CA ASP A 96 20.61 12.33 -10.20
C ASP A 96 21.10 10.95 -9.73
N PHE A 97 20.72 10.54 -8.51
CA PHE A 97 21.01 9.20 -8.01
C PHE A 97 20.35 8.12 -8.89
N LEU A 98 19.06 8.25 -9.21
CA LEU A 98 18.37 7.31 -10.11
C LEU A 98 19.09 7.16 -11.45
N ARG A 99 19.46 8.29 -12.10
CA ARG A 99 20.20 8.28 -13.37
C ARG A 99 21.57 7.62 -13.24
N SER A 100 22.28 7.87 -12.13
CA SER A 100 23.58 7.23 -11.87
C SER A 100 23.47 5.71 -11.72
N GLU A 101 22.31 5.22 -11.32
CA GLU A 101 21.98 3.80 -11.20
C GLU A 101 21.26 3.23 -12.43
N GLY A 102 21.21 4.00 -13.53
CA GLY A 102 20.62 3.58 -14.81
C GLY A 102 19.10 3.61 -14.89
N ILE A 103 18.42 4.25 -13.93
CA ILE A 103 16.97 4.48 -13.96
C ILE A 103 16.70 5.89 -14.48
N THR A 104 15.87 6.01 -15.51
CA THR A 104 15.40 7.31 -16.01
C THR A 104 14.15 7.74 -15.23
N PRO A 105 14.21 8.84 -14.46
CA PRO A 105 13.02 9.38 -13.81
C PRO A 105 12.01 9.87 -14.85
N TRP A 106 10.73 9.75 -14.54
CA TRP A 106 9.64 10.19 -15.39
C TRP A 106 8.93 11.42 -14.79
N GLY A 107 8.28 12.22 -15.62
CA GLY A 107 7.34 13.26 -15.18
C GLY A 107 7.94 14.38 -14.33
N GLU A 108 9.22 14.70 -14.52
CA GLU A 108 9.88 15.80 -13.79
C GLU A 108 9.22 17.15 -14.09
N THR A 109 8.62 17.77 -13.09
CA THR A 109 7.93 19.04 -13.22
C THR A 109 7.95 19.84 -11.92
N ILE A 110 7.58 21.11 -11.99
CA ILE A 110 7.41 22.01 -10.84
C ILE A 110 6.03 22.66 -10.99
N ASP A 111 5.20 22.60 -9.95
CA ASP A 111 3.89 23.25 -9.95
C ASP A 111 3.98 24.76 -9.63
N GLU A 112 2.83 25.42 -9.58
CA GLU A 112 2.70 26.85 -9.26
C GLU A 112 3.10 27.18 -7.81
N GLU A 113 3.02 26.20 -6.90
CA GLU A 113 3.41 26.33 -5.49
C GLU A 113 4.92 26.08 -5.29
N GLY A 114 5.64 25.70 -6.35
CA GLY A 114 7.06 25.39 -6.31
C GLY A 114 7.37 23.97 -5.84
N THR A 115 6.35 23.12 -5.67
CA THR A 115 6.52 21.69 -5.41
C THR A 115 7.09 21.03 -6.64
N LYS A 116 8.16 20.25 -6.46
CA LYS A 116 8.83 19.52 -7.53
C LYS A 116 8.44 18.06 -7.49
N TYR A 117 8.36 17.42 -8.65
CA TYR A 117 7.96 16.02 -8.76
C TYR A 117 8.95 15.25 -9.62
N ALA A 118 9.03 13.95 -9.35
CA ALA A 118 9.59 12.96 -10.25
C ALA A 118 8.95 11.60 -9.93
N TYR A 119 8.96 10.70 -10.90
CA TYR A 119 8.40 9.37 -10.74
C TYR A 119 9.41 8.30 -11.12
N ILE A 120 9.32 7.13 -10.48
CA ILE A 120 9.95 5.90 -10.93
C ILE A 120 8.87 5.06 -11.58
N HIS A 121 8.93 4.89 -12.89
CA HIS A 121 7.89 4.19 -13.64
C HIS A 121 7.93 2.67 -13.37
N PRO A 122 6.77 1.98 -13.26
CA PRO A 122 6.70 0.55 -12.95
C PRO A 122 7.61 -0.32 -13.81
N ARG A 123 7.64 -0.05 -15.12
CA ARG A 123 8.40 -0.82 -16.11
C ARG A 123 9.84 -0.36 -16.31
N GLU A 124 10.17 0.83 -15.81
CA GLU A 124 11.48 1.46 -16.01
C GLU A 124 12.13 1.73 -14.65
N GLY A 125 12.33 0.65 -13.90
CA GLY A 125 13.05 0.68 -12.63
C GLY A 125 12.19 0.48 -11.39
N GLY A 126 10.88 0.73 -11.45
CA GLY A 126 9.96 0.66 -10.29
C GLY A 126 9.56 -0.74 -9.83
N GLN A 127 10.11 -1.80 -10.42
CA GLN A 127 9.78 -3.19 -10.08
C GLN A 127 8.27 -3.49 -10.16
N GLY A 128 7.54 -2.91 -11.10
CA GLY A 128 6.07 -3.08 -11.20
C GLY A 128 5.24 -2.12 -10.34
N VAL A 129 5.90 -1.24 -9.55
CA VAL A 129 5.23 -0.22 -8.73
C VAL A 129 5.58 1.17 -9.23
N LEU A 130 4.58 2.06 -9.29
CA LEU A 130 4.80 3.48 -9.56
C LEU A 130 5.17 4.15 -8.24
N PHE A 131 6.35 4.77 -8.19
CA PHE A 131 6.76 5.60 -7.05
C PHE A 131 6.70 7.06 -7.45
N GLN A 132 6.00 7.86 -6.66
CA GLN A 132 6.03 9.32 -6.76
C GLN A 132 6.98 9.87 -5.71
N LEU A 133 7.87 10.76 -6.14
CA LEU A 133 8.74 11.54 -5.27
C LEU A 133 8.31 12.99 -5.40
N TYR A 134 8.25 13.71 -4.28
CA TYR A 134 8.05 15.15 -4.30
C TYR A 134 8.94 15.88 -3.30
N GLU A 135 9.33 17.10 -3.66
CA GLU A 135 10.05 18.06 -2.81
C GLU A 135 9.15 19.27 -2.61
N SER A 136 8.75 19.53 -1.36
CA SER A 136 7.95 20.70 -0.99
C SER A 136 8.33 21.19 0.41
N THR A 137 8.24 22.51 0.61
CA THR A 137 8.32 23.14 1.93
C THR A 137 7.00 23.04 2.72
N SER A 138 5.92 22.66 2.04
CA SER A 138 4.59 22.46 2.60
C SER A 138 4.11 21.05 2.28
N PRO A 139 4.59 20.01 3.00
CA PRO A 139 4.18 18.64 2.74
C PRO A 139 2.66 18.46 2.80
N TRP A 140 2.13 17.59 1.95
CA TRP A 140 0.70 17.36 1.79
C TRP A 140 0.08 16.65 2.99
N ASN A 141 0.71 15.58 3.47
CA ASN A 141 0.28 14.89 4.67
C ASN A 141 1.13 15.30 5.87
N GLN A 142 0.58 16.16 6.73
CA GLN A 142 1.19 16.54 8.02
C GLN A 142 0.44 15.99 9.22
N ALA A 143 -0.47 15.05 8.96
CA ALA A 143 -1.44 14.65 9.92
C ALA A 143 -0.76 13.87 11.07
N PRO A 144 -1.01 14.22 12.34
CA PRO A 144 -0.23 13.69 13.46
C PRO A 144 -0.51 12.20 13.74
N GLY A 145 -1.50 11.61 13.06
CA GLY A 145 -2.11 10.34 13.44
C GLY A 145 -3.14 10.59 14.54
N PHE A 146 -4.20 9.79 14.55
CA PHE A 146 -5.25 9.88 15.56
C PHE A 146 -5.68 8.49 16.04
N LEU A 147 -6.16 8.43 17.27
CA LEU A 147 -6.88 7.24 17.75
C LEU A 147 -8.31 7.31 17.24
N ASP A 148 -8.72 6.29 16.49
CA ASP A 148 -10.13 6.09 16.17
C ASP A 148 -10.84 5.45 17.36
N THR A 149 -11.90 6.09 17.84
CA THR A 149 -12.68 5.66 19.01
C THR A 149 -14.09 5.21 18.63
N GLU A 150 -14.45 5.26 17.34
CA GLU A 150 -15.77 4.84 16.89
C GLU A 150 -15.86 3.31 16.83
N ILE A 151 -16.77 2.75 17.60
CA ILE A 151 -16.94 1.29 17.74
C ILE A 151 -17.46 0.65 16.45
N SER A 152 -18.12 1.43 15.58
CA SER A 152 -18.60 0.97 14.27
C SER A 152 -17.50 0.85 13.21
N HIS A 153 -16.29 1.33 13.47
CA HIS A 153 -15.16 1.21 12.56
C HIS A 153 -14.28 -0.01 12.90
N LEU A 154 -13.34 -0.33 12.02
CA LEU A 154 -12.38 -1.43 12.21
C LEU A 154 -11.44 -1.26 13.42
N GLY A 155 -11.28 -0.04 13.96
CA GLY A 155 -10.36 0.21 15.07
C GLY A 155 -8.88 0.10 14.65
N ILE A 156 -8.52 0.66 13.49
CA ILE A 156 -7.16 0.62 12.95
C ILE A 156 -6.18 1.36 13.88
N THR A 157 -5.04 0.73 14.16
CA THR A 157 -3.94 1.29 14.98
C THR A 157 -2.67 1.55 14.17
N ALA A 158 -2.52 0.90 13.02
CA ALA A 158 -1.43 1.13 12.06
C ALA A 158 -1.74 0.56 10.67
N LEU A 159 -1.21 1.18 9.62
CA LEU A 159 -0.94 0.53 8.34
C LEU A 159 0.37 -0.24 8.49
N ASN A 160 0.28 -1.55 8.72
CA ASN A 160 1.44 -2.38 9.03
C ASN A 160 2.36 -2.54 7.82
N HIS A 161 1.79 -2.89 6.67
CA HIS A 161 2.53 -3.02 5.44
C HIS A 161 1.67 -2.83 4.19
N VAL A 162 2.36 -2.57 3.08
CA VAL A 162 1.84 -2.73 1.73
C VAL A 162 2.51 -3.95 1.11
N CYS A 163 1.74 -4.81 0.47
CA CYS A 163 2.26 -6.03 -0.15
C CYS A 163 2.58 -5.81 -1.63
N HIS A 164 3.72 -6.36 -2.07
CA HIS A 164 4.24 -6.32 -3.43
C HIS A 164 4.49 -7.74 -3.92
N VAL A 165 3.75 -8.19 -4.93
CA VAL A 165 3.98 -9.49 -5.59
C VAL A 165 4.98 -9.34 -6.73
N THR A 166 5.97 -10.22 -6.78
CA THR A 166 7.08 -10.18 -7.74
C THR A 166 7.40 -11.58 -8.31
N GLU A 167 8.17 -11.60 -9.39
CA GLU A 167 8.76 -12.81 -9.95
C GLU A 167 10.04 -13.25 -9.20
N SER A 168 10.70 -12.34 -8.46
CA SER A 168 11.92 -12.66 -7.72
C SER A 168 12.03 -11.86 -6.42
N LEU A 169 11.89 -12.56 -5.30
CA LEU A 169 11.99 -12.03 -3.94
C LEU A 169 13.34 -11.37 -3.70
N GLU A 170 14.43 -12.06 -4.06
CA GLU A 170 15.81 -11.58 -3.83
C GLU A 170 16.10 -10.31 -4.62
N HIS A 171 15.73 -10.28 -5.91
CA HIS A 171 15.97 -9.13 -6.77
C HIS A 171 15.19 -7.91 -6.29
N THR A 172 13.88 -8.05 -6.04
CA THR A 172 13.04 -6.96 -5.56
C THR A 172 13.45 -6.47 -4.18
N ALA A 173 13.81 -7.38 -3.25
CA ALA A 173 14.30 -6.98 -1.93
C ALA A 173 15.63 -6.22 -2.00
N SER A 174 16.55 -6.66 -2.86
CA SER A 174 17.83 -5.98 -3.10
C SER A 174 17.63 -4.59 -3.71
N TRP A 175 16.65 -4.46 -4.60
CA TRP A 175 16.27 -3.17 -5.18
C TRP A 175 15.77 -2.19 -4.10
N TYR A 176 14.82 -2.60 -3.25
CA TYR A 176 14.35 -1.75 -2.14
C TYR A 176 15.48 -1.34 -1.19
N LYS A 177 16.36 -2.28 -0.82
CA LYS A 177 17.55 -2.01 0.01
C LYS A 177 18.47 -0.98 -0.62
N LYS A 178 18.74 -1.10 -1.92
CA LYS A 178 19.66 -0.20 -2.65
C LYS A 178 19.08 1.20 -2.86
N PHE A 179 17.84 1.26 -3.33
CA PHE A 179 17.25 2.53 -3.78
C PHE A 179 16.60 3.31 -2.65
N PHE A 180 16.03 2.65 -1.65
CA PHE A 180 15.31 3.30 -0.55
C PHE A 180 15.89 2.96 0.84
N GLY A 181 16.95 2.15 0.92
CA GLY A 181 17.63 1.88 2.19
C GLY A 181 16.83 1.01 3.16
N LEU A 182 15.87 0.23 2.69
CA LEU A 182 15.06 -0.63 3.57
C LEU A 182 15.92 -1.69 4.25
N SER A 183 15.50 -2.14 5.43
CA SER A 183 16.16 -3.20 6.20
C SER A 183 15.26 -4.42 6.37
N THR A 184 15.81 -5.64 6.26
CA THR A 184 15.08 -6.88 6.54
C THR A 184 14.57 -6.91 7.97
N ILE A 185 13.28 -7.22 8.15
CA ILE A 185 12.68 -7.58 9.43
C ILE A 185 12.53 -9.09 9.52
N TYR A 186 12.02 -9.69 8.45
CA TYR A 186 11.78 -11.12 8.37
C TYR A 186 11.93 -11.59 6.93
N GLN A 187 12.35 -12.83 6.77
CA GLN A 187 12.35 -13.53 5.49
C GLN A 187 11.96 -14.98 5.79
N SER A 188 10.90 -15.45 5.14
CA SER A 188 10.54 -16.86 5.23
C SER A 188 11.63 -17.71 4.59
N PRO A 189 11.84 -18.97 5.04
CA PRO A 189 12.57 -19.91 4.22
C PRO A 189 11.89 -20.03 2.85
N LEU A 190 12.67 -20.32 1.81
CA LEU A 190 12.14 -20.40 0.44
C LEU A 190 11.11 -21.52 0.34
N GLY A 191 9.93 -21.18 -0.17
CA GLY A 191 8.84 -22.10 -0.39
C GLY A 191 8.34 -22.72 0.90
N THR A 192 7.94 -21.91 1.88
CA THR A 192 7.33 -22.42 3.12
C THR A 192 5.95 -21.89 3.42
N ASN A 193 5.53 -20.79 2.78
CA ASN A 193 4.28 -20.15 3.16
C ASN A 193 3.12 -20.71 2.35
N SER A 194 1.99 -20.85 3.03
CA SER A 194 0.74 -21.33 2.47
C SER A 194 -0.41 -20.52 3.03
N ASN A 195 -1.41 -20.23 2.20
CA ASN A 195 -2.72 -19.75 2.62
C ASN A 195 -3.78 -20.88 2.56
N ASP A 196 -3.35 -22.11 2.29
CA ASP A 196 -4.21 -23.29 2.18
C ASP A 196 -4.20 -24.08 3.49
N THR A 197 -5.37 -24.62 3.84
CA THR A 197 -5.54 -25.58 4.94
C THR A 197 -4.71 -26.86 4.75
N ASP A 198 -4.40 -27.22 3.51
CA ASP A 198 -3.60 -28.39 3.17
C ASP A 198 -2.07 -28.15 3.29
N GLN A 199 -1.64 -26.96 3.72
CA GLN A 199 -0.23 -26.57 3.94
C GLN A 199 0.68 -26.73 2.72
N LYS A 200 0.12 -26.77 1.51
CA LYS A 200 0.92 -26.72 0.29
C LYS A 200 1.61 -25.38 0.17
N VAL A 201 2.90 -25.41 -0.06
CA VAL A 201 3.72 -24.24 -0.30
C VAL A 201 3.16 -23.49 -1.51
N GLN A 202 2.83 -22.21 -1.33
CA GLN A 202 2.31 -21.34 -2.37
C GLN A 202 3.17 -20.09 -2.60
N PHE A 203 3.97 -19.67 -1.61
CA PHE A 203 4.82 -18.49 -1.76
C PHE A 203 5.94 -18.42 -0.72
N SER A 204 6.86 -17.48 -0.93
CA SER A 204 7.80 -16.99 0.09
C SER A 204 7.51 -15.53 0.38
N SER A 205 7.80 -15.08 1.60
CA SER A 205 7.69 -13.68 1.99
C SER A 205 9.01 -13.08 2.46
N HIS A 206 9.20 -11.79 2.17
CA HIS A 206 10.30 -10.98 2.68
C HIS A 206 9.76 -9.64 3.13
N VAL A 207 9.76 -9.42 4.44
CA VAL A 207 9.26 -8.20 5.06
C VAL A 207 10.42 -7.25 5.32
N LEU A 208 10.32 -6.04 4.76
CA LEU A 208 11.31 -5.00 4.88
C LEU A 208 10.72 -3.75 5.55
N ASN A 209 11.50 -3.08 6.39
CA ASN A 209 11.08 -1.86 7.08
C ASN A 209 11.66 -0.62 6.41
N TRP A 210 10.84 0.41 6.25
CA TRP A 210 11.24 1.70 5.70
C TRP A 210 12.15 2.47 6.68
N PRO A 211 13.07 3.32 6.18
CA PRO A 211 13.84 4.21 7.04
C PRO A 211 12.96 5.17 7.85
N THR A 212 11.82 5.59 7.29
CA THR A 212 10.83 6.47 7.94
C THR A 212 10.15 5.85 9.16
N LYS A 213 10.19 4.52 9.30
CA LYS A 213 9.54 3.74 10.38
C LYS A 213 8.01 3.87 10.44
N GLN A 214 7.39 4.40 9.39
CA GLN A 214 5.93 4.56 9.32
C GLN A 214 5.19 3.27 8.99
N SER A 215 5.79 2.41 8.16
CA SER A 215 5.22 1.13 7.73
C SER A 215 6.31 0.22 7.16
N ARG A 216 5.90 -0.89 6.57
CA ARG A 216 6.76 -1.93 5.97
C ARG A 216 6.31 -2.18 4.52
N ILE A 217 7.15 -2.89 3.77
CA ILE A 217 6.73 -3.57 2.54
C ILE A 217 6.89 -5.07 2.74
N GLU A 218 5.86 -5.84 2.41
CA GLU A 218 5.97 -7.30 2.28
C GLU A 218 6.15 -7.63 0.81
N ILE A 219 7.18 -8.39 0.48
CA ILE A 219 7.40 -8.88 -0.87
C ILE A 219 7.00 -10.35 -0.91
N LEU A 220 6.19 -10.74 -1.90
CA LEU A 220 5.75 -12.11 -2.11
C LEU A 220 6.25 -12.64 -3.46
N GLU A 221 6.84 -13.83 -3.44
CA GLU A 221 7.21 -14.60 -4.64
C GLU A 221 6.40 -15.91 -4.67
N PRO A 222 5.71 -16.24 -5.78
CA PRO A 222 4.97 -17.49 -5.91
C PRO A 222 5.88 -18.71 -5.93
N HIS A 223 5.41 -19.81 -5.33
CA HIS A 223 6.05 -21.12 -5.38
C HIS A 223 5.00 -22.22 -5.49
N GLY A 224 5.37 -23.35 -6.09
CA GLY A 224 4.47 -24.49 -6.28
C GLY A 224 3.44 -24.23 -7.37
N ASP A 225 3.10 -25.25 -8.16
CA ASP A 225 2.32 -25.10 -9.40
C ASP A 225 0.88 -24.57 -9.19
N ASP A 226 0.37 -24.57 -7.96
CA ASP A 226 -0.98 -24.14 -7.58
C ASP A 226 -1.03 -22.79 -6.83
N SER A 227 0.04 -21.99 -6.87
CA SER A 227 0.05 -20.65 -6.27
C SER A 227 -0.97 -19.71 -6.91
N PHE A 228 -1.85 -19.12 -6.09
CA PHE A 228 -2.80 -18.08 -6.52
C PHE A 228 -2.11 -16.80 -7.04
N LEU A 229 -0.84 -16.61 -6.70
CA LEU A 229 -0.06 -15.43 -7.10
C LEU A 229 0.38 -15.50 -8.58
N TYR A 230 0.44 -16.68 -9.20
CA TYR A 230 0.69 -16.77 -10.65
C TYR A 230 -0.43 -16.11 -11.45
N ASP A 231 -1.68 -16.34 -11.05
CA ASP A 231 -2.85 -15.71 -11.65
C ASP A 231 -2.81 -14.17 -11.54
N PHE A 232 -2.24 -13.64 -10.45
CA PHE A 232 -2.00 -12.21 -10.29
C PHE A 232 -0.94 -11.71 -11.26
N LEU A 233 0.23 -12.36 -11.31
CA LEU A 233 1.34 -11.98 -12.19
C LEU A 233 0.98 -12.09 -13.66
N ASP A 234 0.28 -13.14 -14.09
CA ASP A 234 -0.11 -13.33 -15.49
C ASP A 234 -1.07 -12.21 -15.96
N LYS A 235 -1.96 -11.77 -15.08
CA LYS A 235 -2.95 -10.73 -15.41
C LYS A 235 -2.36 -9.33 -15.29
N ARG A 236 -1.62 -9.05 -14.22
CA ARG A 236 -1.24 -7.70 -13.79
C ARG A 236 0.27 -7.42 -13.90
N GLY A 237 1.09 -8.46 -14.02
CA GLY A 237 2.53 -8.38 -13.79
C GLY A 237 2.87 -8.14 -12.31
N PRO A 238 4.17 -7.95 -11.99
CA PRO A 238 4.61 -7.54 -10.66
C PRO A 238 3.95 -6.22 -10.23
N GLY A 239 3.65 -6.08 -8.93
CA GLY A 239 3.08 -4.85 -8.41
C GLY A 239 2.40 -4.98 -7.05
N LEU A 240 1.71 -3.91 -6.64
CA LEU A 240 1.01 -3.84 -5.35
C LEU A 240 -0.20 -4.79 -5.31
N HIS A 241 -0.29 -5.58 -4.24
CA HIS A 241 -1.32 -6.61 -4.10
C HIS A 241 -2.37 -6.24 -3.05
N HIS A 242 -1.94 -5.85 -1.85
CA HIS A 242 -2.86 -5.60 -0.74
C HIS A 242 -2.31 -4.61 0.28
N LEU A 243 -3.22 -4.04 1.09
CA LEU A 243 -2.90 -3.22 2.26
C LEU A 243 -3.20 -4.01 3.52
N THR A 244 -2.34 -3.91 4.52
CA THR A 244 -2.52 -4.65 5.78
C THR A 244 -2.59 -3.72 6.98
N PHE A 245 -3.70 -3.76 7.70
CA PHE A 245 -3.94 -2.94 8.89
C PHE A 245 -3.85 -3.76 10.18
N GLN A 246 -3.19 -3.20 11.19
CA GLN A 246 -3.33 -3.68 12.55
C GLN A 246 -4.59 -3.08 13.17
N VAL A 247 -5.41 -3.90 13.82
CA VAL A 247 -6.61 -3.45 14.56
C VAL A 247 -6.43 -3.65 16.07
N SER A 248 -7.09 -2.80 16.86
CA SER A 248 -7.03 -2.86 18.32
C SER A 248 -7.83 -4.02 18.91
N ASP A 249 -8.95 -4.38 18.28
CA ASP A 249 -9.83 -5.47 18.68
C ASP A 249 -10.37 -6.21 17.45
N PHE A 250 -10.03 -7.50 17.35
CA PHE A 250 -10.43 -8.32 16.20
C PHE A 250 -11.94 -8.56 16.14
N GLY A 251 -12.61 -8.70 17.30
CA GLY A 251 -14.04 -8.93 17.37
C GLY A 251 -14.84 -7.69 16.95
N GLN A 252 -14.40 -6.51 17.39
CA GLN A 252 -14.94 -5.24 16.92
C GLN A 252 -14.78 -5.10 15.39
N ALA A 253 -13.58 -5.38 14.85
CA ALA A 253 -13.33 -5.27 13.42
C ALA A 253 -14.24 -6.19 12.59
N LEU A 254 -14.47 -7.42 13.04
CA LEU A 254 -15.42 -8.35 12.41
C LEU A 254 -16.86 -7.82 12.48
N ALA A 255 -17.30 -7.31 13.63
CA ALA A 255 -18.63 -6.76 13.80
C ALA A 255 -18.85 -5.49 12.94
N ALA A 256 -17.83 -4.64 12.81
CA ALA A 256 -17.86 -3.48 11.91
C ALA A 256 -18.05 -3.91 10.45
N CYS A 257 -17.31 -4.93 9.99
CA CYS A 257 -17.51 -5.51 8.66
C CYS A 257 -18.94 -6.02 8.47
N GLU A 258 -19.45 -6.83 9.41
CA GLU A 258 -20.81 -7.40 9.34
C GLU A 258 -21.89 -6.30 9.28
N ASN A 259 -21.78 -5.28 10.15
CA ASN A 259 -22.72 -4.16 10.20
C ASN A 259 -22.71 -3.32 8.91
N TYR A 260 -21.54 -3.19 8.27
CA TYR A 260 -21.41 -2.51 6.98
C TYR A 260 -21.84 -3.40 5.79
N GLY A 261 -22.15 -4.67 6.02
CA GLY A 261 -22.51 -5.63 4.99
C GLY A 261 -21.32 -6.18 4.18
N VAL A 262 -20.10 -6.08 4.72
CA VAL A 262 -18.87 -6.57 4.12
C VAL A 262 -18.52 -7.94 4.68
N SER A 263 -18.36 -8.93 3.80
CA SER A 263 -17.91 -10.27 4.20
C SER A 263 -16.39 -10.36 4.21
N VAL A 264 -15.85 -10.96 5.27
CA VAL A 264 -14.42 -11.29 5.36
C VAL A 264 -14.15 -12.74 4.93
N PHE A 265 -12.92 -13.04 4.55
CA PHE A 265 -12.51 -14.39 4.13
C PHE A 265 -11.05 -14.68 4.51
N GLY A 266 -10.62 -15.93 4.29
CA GLY A 266 -9.22 -16.34 4.52
C GLY A 266 -8.76 -16.18 5.97
N GLY A 267 -9.69 -16.24 6.92
CA GLY A 267 -9.40 -16.02 8.34
C GLY A 267 -8.45 -17.09 8.89
N ARG A 268 -7.40 -16.64 9.58
CA ARG A 268 -6.42 -17.51 10.25
C ARG A 268 -6.15 -17.04 11.66
N GLU A 269 -5.77 -17.97 12.51
CA GLU A 269 -5.25 -17.68 13.84
C GLU A 269 -4.07 -18.59 14.14
N GLY A 270 -3.16 -18.11 14.98
CA GLY A 270 -1.96 -18.86 15.34
C GLY A 270 -1.32 -18.33 16.61
N ILE A 271 -0.31 -19.06 17.10
CA ILE A 271 0.45 -18.69 18.28
C ILE A 271 1.93 -18.59 17.89
N THR A 272 2.51 -17.43 18.15
CA THR A 272 3.95 -17.17 17.97
C THR A 272 4.50 -16.63 19.29
N ASP A 273 5.62 -17.17 19.76
CA ASP A 273 6.24 -16.80 21.06
C ASP A 273 5.27 -16.84 22.25
N GLY A 274 4.33 -17.80 22.21
CA GLY A 274 3.33 -18.02 23.25
C GLY A 274 2.24 -16.94 23.33
N ALA A 275 2.06 -16.15 22.27
CA ALA A 275 0.99 -15.15 22.17
C ALA A 275 0.14 -15.36 20.92
N LEU A 276 -1.17 -15.10 21.04
CA LEU A 276 -2.16 -15.32 19.97
C LEU A 276 -2.12 -14.19 18.94
N TRP A 277 -2.28 -14.53 17.67
CA TRP A 277 -2.58 -13.59 16.60
C TRP A 277 -3.74 -14.11 15.74
N ARG A 278 -4.43 -13.18 15.07
CA ARG A 278 -5.55 -13.44 14.17
C ARG A 278 -5.49 -12.52 12.97
N GLU A 279 -5.87 -13.01 11.79
CA GLU A 279 -5.93 -12.22 10.57
C GLU A 279 -7.13 -12.62 9.72
N THR A 280 -7.55 -11.74 8.82
CA THR A 280 -8.53 -12.03 7.77
C THR A 280 -8.44 -10.98 6.66
N PHE A 281 -9.21 -11.17 5.59
CA PHE A 281 -9.17 -10.33 4.40
C PHE A 281 -10.58 -9.83 4.03
N ILE A 282 -10.65 -8.62 3.48
CA ILE A 282 -11.81 -8.05 2.78
C ILE A 282 -11.53 -8.13 1.28
N HIS A 283 -12.46 -8.73 0.54
CA HIS A 283 -12.28 -9.00 -0.88
C HIS A 283 -12.28 -7.69 -1.72
N PRO A 284 -11.48 -7.57 -2.79
CA PRO A 284 -11.45 -6.37 -3.65
C PRO A 284 -12.82 -5.89 -4.14
N ARG A 285 -13.73 -6.83 -4.40
CA ARG A 285 -15.12 -6.51 -4.81
C ARG A 285 -15.88 -5.67 -3.77
N ASP A 286 -15.56 -5.84 -2.50
CA ASP A 286 -16.20 -5.18 -1.35
C ASP A 286 -15.38 -3.96 -0.87
N ALA A 287 -14.19 -3.75 -1.46
CA ALA A 287 -13.28 -2.65 -1.16
C ALA A 287 -12.76 -1.94 -2.44
N PHE A 288 -13.63 -1.82 -3.44
CA PHE A 288 -13.43 -1.04 -4.67
C PHE A 288 -12.10 -1.33 -5.40
N GLY A 289 -11.73 -2.60 -5.48
CA GLY A 289 -10.55 -3.08 -6.20
C GLY A 289 -9.31 -3.27 -5.33
N VAL A 290 -9.36 -2.92 -4.04
CA VAL A 290 -8.25 -3.12 -3.09
C VAL A 290 -8.48 -4.37 -2.25
N LEU A 291 -7.54 -5.32 -2.27
CA LEU A 291 -7.53 -6.37 -1.25
C LEU A 291 -7.03 -5.75 0.07
N VAL A 292 -7.81 -5.88 1.13
CA VAL A 292 -7.42 -5.39 2.45
C VAL A 292 -7.28 -6.56 3.40
N GLN A 293 -6.12 -6.70 4.02
CA GLN A 293 -5.91 -7.57 5.17
C GLN A 293 -6.04 -6.76 6.45
N PHE A 294 -6.59 -7.36 7.50
CA PHE A 294 -6.39 -6.84 8.83
C PHE A 294 -6.08 -7.96 9.81
N PHE A 295 -5.30 -7.62 10.82
CA PHE A 295 -4.86 -8.56 11.83
C PHE A 295 -4.87 -7.92 13.22
N TRP A 296 -4.90 -8.78 14.22
CA TRP A 296 -4.74 -8.46 15.62
C TRP A 296 -3.69 -9.38 16.23
N GLU A 297 -2.90 -8.85 17.15
CA GLU A 297 -1.89 -9.59 17.89
C GLU A 297 -1.98 -9.28 19.38
N GLU A 298 -1.90 -10.31 20.22
CA GLU A 298 -1.96 -10.19 21.69
C GLU A 298 -0.73 -9.45 22.25
N LYS A 299 0.43 -9.60 21.59
CA LYS A 299 1.67 -8.90 21.92
C LYS A 299 2.22 -8.27 20.65
N SER A 300 2.81 -7.09 20.78
CA SER A 300 3.38 -6.39 19.63
C SER A 300 4.55 -7.16 19.00
N GLY A 301 4.53 -7.28 17.67
CA GLY A 301 5.64 -7.81 16.88
C GLY A 301 5.72 -9.33 16.80
N ILE A 302 4.64 -10.04 17.13
CA ILE A 302 4.57 -11.51 16.97
C ILE A 302 3.96 -11.88 15.61
N TRP A 303 3.20 -10.97 15.01
CA TRP A 303 2.70 -11.06 13.65
C TRP A 303 3.63 -10.25 12.74
N VAL A 304 4.25 -10.93 11.77
CA VAL A 304 5.23 -10.34 10.85
C VAL A 304 4.90 -10.70 9.43
#